data_AF-A0A354XWX8-F1
#
_entry.id   AF-A0A354XWX8-F1
#
_cell.length_a   1.000
_cell.length_b   1.000
_cell.length_c   1.000
_cell.angle_alpha   90.00
_cell.angle_beta   90.00
_cell.angle_gamma   90.00
#
_symmetry.space_group_name_H-M   'P 1'
#
loop_
_entity.id
_entity.type
_entity.pdbx_description
1 polymer ?
#
loop_
_entity_poly.entity_id
_entity_poly.type
_entity_poly.pdbx_seq_one_letter_code
_entity_poly.pdbx_strand_id
1 'polypeptide(L)'
;IAQASMRNRVGDLMQKASKSADFSDSQKELFAQWIENKDNGEAVKEISAQIVAVLTGMENEIAKEILSLEKYLTKKSIWVFGGDGWAYDIGFGGLDHVLAMGQDINVLVLDTEVYSNTGGQSSKSTPTAAVAKFAAAGKRIRKKDLGMIAATYGYVYVAQVAMGA
;
A
#
# COMPACT_ATOMS: atom_id res chain seq x y z
N ILE A 1 1.44 2.15 -8.35
CA ILE A 1 1.69 2.82 -9.65
C ILE A 1 0.64 3.91 -9.95
N ALA A 2 -0.64 3.58 -10.22
CA ALA A 2 -1.65 4.59 -10.60
C ALA A 2 -1.81 5.72 -9.56
N GLN A 3 -1.87 5.36 -8.28
CA GLN A 3 -1.91 6.33 -7.18
C GLN A 3 -0.70 7.28 -7.21
N ALA A 4 0.52 6.74 -7.22
CA ALA A 4 1.75 7.54 -7.31
C ALA A 4 1.79 8.46 -8.54
N SER A 5 1.37 7.97 -9.71
CA SER A 5 1.29 8.78 -10.94
C SER A 5 0.34 9.97 -10.80
N MET A 6 -0.84 9.77 -10.22
CA MET A 6 -1.79 10.86 -10.00
C MET A 6 -1.29 11.86 -8.96
N ARG A 7 -0.61 11.40 -7.91
CA ARG A 7 0.00 12.28 -6.91
C ARG A 7 1.17 13.09 -7.47
N ASN A 8 1.97 12.51 -8.36
CA ASN A 8 3.01 13.23 -9.08
C ASN A 8 2.40 14.33 -9.96
N ARG A 9 1.30 14.03 -10.69
CA ARG A 9 0.58 15.04 -11.47
C ARG A 9 0.08 16.20 -10.60
N VAL A 10 -0.46 15.91 -9.41
CA VAL A 10 -0.86 16.98 -8.46
C VAL A 10 0.34 17.83 -8.05
N GLY A 11 1.48 17.20 -7.73
CA GLY A 11 2.73 17.90 -7.44
C GLY A 11 3.20 18.80 -8.59
N ASP A 12 3.13 18.31 -9.83
CA ASP A 12 3.50 19.08 -11.02
C ASP A 12 2.58 20.29 -11.23
N LEU A 13 1.28 20.14 -10.99
CA LEU A 13 0.32 21.26 -11.03
C LEU A 13 0.62 22.30 -9.96
N MET A 14 0.94 21.87 -8.74
CA MET A 14 1.34 22.76 -7.65
C MET A 14 2.64 23.50 -7.93
N GLN A 15 3.62 22.85 -8.56
CA GLN A 15 4.86 23.51 -9.01
C GLN A 15 4.58 24.55 -10.11
N LYS A 16 3.66 24.26 -11.04
CA LYS A 16 3.23 25.23 -12.06
C LYS A 16 2.49 26.41 -11.42
N ALA A 17 1.56 26.14 -10.51
CA ALA A 17 0.83 27.17 -9.78
C ALA A 17 1.77 28.09 -8.98
N SER A 18 2.82 27.52 -8.38
CA SER A 18 3.84 28.26 -7.63
C SER A 18 4.63 29.27 -8.46
N LYS A 19 4.76 29.02 -9.77
CA LYS A 19 5.45 29.90 -10.72
C LYS A 19 4.52 30.93 -11.37
N SER A 20 3.20 30.79 -11.21
CA SER A 20 2.23 31.74 -11.75
C SER A 20 2.07 32.96 -10.84
N ALA A 21 1.66 34.09 -11.43
CA ALA A 21 1.22 35.28 -10.69
C ALA A 21 -0.22 35.15 -10.15
N ASP A 22 -0.97 34.13 -10.59
CA ASP A 22 -2.39 33.96 -10.26
C ASP A 22 -2.66 33.46 -8.83
N PHE A 23 -1.60 33.10 -8.09
CA PHE A 23 -1.68 32.57 -6.73
C PHE A 23 -0.94 33.48 -5.75
N SER A 24 -1.53 33.69 -4.58
CA SER A 24 -0.93 34.46 -3.49
C SER A 24 0.26 33.73 -2.86
N ASP A 25 1.15 34.46 -2.21
CA ASP A 25 2.32 33.86 -1.55
C ASP A 25 1.92 32.81 -0.49
N SER A 26 0.80 33.05 0.21
CA SER A 26 0.25 32.08 1.17
C SER A 26 -0.18 30.76 0.52
N GLN A 27 -0.75 30.80 -0.70
CA GLN A 27 -1.11 29.61 -1.47
C GLN A 27 0.11 28.84 -1.94
N LYS A 28 1.13 29.57 -2.40
CA LYS A 28 2.39 29.01 -2.89
C LYS A 28 3.16 28.30 -1.77
N GLU A 29 3.17 28.90 -0.59
CA GLU A 29 3.74 28.30 0.62
C GLU A 29 3.04 26.98 0.96
N LEU A 30 1.70 26.96 0.91
CA LEU A 30 0.92 25.75 1.18
C LEU A 30 1.18 24.63 0.16
N PHE A 31 1.37 24.99 -1.11
CA PHE A 31 1.78 24.04 -2.16
C PHE A 31 3.17 23.46 -1.90
N ALA A 32 4.14 24.30 -1.50
CA ALA A 32 5.48 23.85 -1.15
C ALA A 32 5.45 22.88 0.04
N GLN A 33 4.70 23.21 1.09
CA GLN A 33 4.49 22.34 2.25
C GLN A 33 3.87 21.01 1.86
N TRP A 34 2.89 21.01 0.96
CA TRP A 34 2.31 19.75 0.46
C TRP A 34 3.34 18.92 -0.28
N ILE A 35 4.13 19.52 -1.18
CA ILE A 35 5.15 18.80 -1.97
C ILE A 35 6.20 18.15 -1.06
N GLU A 36 6.66 18.87 -0.05
CA GLU A 36 7.64 18.37 0.92
C GLU A 36 7.07 17.25 1.80
N ASN A 37 5.83 17.39 2.25
CA ASN A 37 5.20 16.47 3.19
C ASN A 37 4.33 15.41 2.53
N LYS A 38 4.32 15.32 1.19
CA LYS A 38 3.37 14.47 0.45
C LYS A 38 3.43 13.01 0.91
N ASP A 39 4.58 12.50 1.33
CA ASP A 39 4.72 11.09 1.72
C ASP A 39 4.54 10.83 3.23
N ASN A 40 4.32 11.90 4.03
CA ASN A 40 3.90 11.84 5.42
C ASN A 40 2.36 11.86 5.51
N GLY A 41 1.77 10.72 5.85
CA GLY A 41 0.31 10.53 5.83
C GLY A 41 -0.46 11.41 6.83
N GLU A 42 0.13 11.73 7.99
CA GLU A 42 -0.52 12.57 9.00
C GLU A 42 -0.45 14.05 8.62
N ALA A 43 0.75 14.54 8.32
CA ALA A 43 0.97 15.94 7.97
C ALA A 43 0.21 16.34 6.70
N VAL A 44 0.25 15.50 5.65
CA VAL A 44 -0.41 15.81 4.38
C VAL A 44 -1.92 15.90 4.49
N LYS A 45 -2.54 15.25 5.49
CA LYS A 45 -4.00 15.23 5.65
C LYS A 45 -4.53 16.61 5.97
N GLU A 46 -3.90 17.32 6.89
CA GLU A 46 -4.28 18.67 7.27
C GLU A 46 -3.97 19.67 6.16
N ILE A 47 -2.77 19.59 5.58
CA ILE A 47 -2.35 20.46 4.46
C ILE A 47 -3.31 20.32 3.28
N SER A 48 -3.73 19.09 2.95
CA SER A 48 -4.69 18.83 1.87
C SER A 48 -6.04 19.51 2.11
N ALA A 49 -6.54 19.49 3.35
CA ALA A 49 -7.80 20.16 3.69
C ALA A 49 -7.70 21.69 3.54
N GLN A 50 -6.56 22.27 3.95
CA GLN A 50 -6.30 23.69 3.75
C GLN A 50 -6.23 24.06 2.26
N ILE A 51 -5.58 23.22 1.42
CA ILE A 51 -5.51 23.43 -0.03
C ILE A 51 -6.91 23.45 -0.64
N VAL A 52 -7.75 22.48 -0.31
CA VAL A 52 -9.13 22.44 -0.81
C VAL A 52 -9.87 23.70 -0.41
N ALA A 53 -9.78 24.12 0.85
CA ALA A 53 -10.46 25.32 1.35
C ALA A 53 -10.03 26.60 0.62
N VAL A 54 -8.72 26.77 0.38
CA VAL A 54 -8.16 27.97 -0.24
C VAL A 54 -8.37 28.02 -1.76
N LEU A 55 -8.48 26.85 -2.42
CA LEU A 55 -8.73 26.77 -3.87
C LEU A 55 -10.22 26.78 -4.23
N THR A 56 -11.11 26.45 -3.29
CA THR A 56 -12.56 26.42 -3.53
C THR A 56 -13.06 27.80 -3.94
N GLY A 57 -13.74 27.87 -5.08
CA GLY A 57 -14.28 29.11 -5.64
C GLY A 57 -13.30 29.91 -6.49
N MET A 58 -12.05 29.44 -6.69
CA MET A 58 -11.15 30.04 -7.66
C MET A 58 -11.53 29.66 -9.09
N GLU A 59 -11.54 30.66 -9.99
CA GLU A 59 -11.82 30.44 -11.41
C GLU A 59 -10.59 29.99 -12.22
N ASN A 60 -9.41 29.95 -11.60
CA ASN A 60 -8.17 29.54 -12.25
C ASN A 60 -8.20 28.05 -12.67
N GLU A 61 -7.79 27.77 -13.91
CA GLU A 61 -7.83 26.41 -14.47
C GLU A 61 -6.95 25.41 -13.70
N ILE A 62 -5.78 25.84 -13.21
CA ILE A 62 -4.90 24.97 -12.41
C ILE A 62 -5.56 24.65 -11.06
N ALA A 63 -6.22 25.62 -10.44
CA ALA A 63 -6.95 25.40 -9.19
C ALA A 63 -8.10 24.40 -9.39
N LYS A 64 -8.89 24.55 -10.45
CA LYS A 64 -9.96 23.61 -10.82
C LYS A 64 -9.41 22.21 -11.08
N GLU A 65 -8.28 22.09 -11.77
CA GLU A 65 -7.65 20.79 -12.02
C GLU A 65 -7.16 20.13 -10.73
N ILE A 66 -6.52 20.88 -9.83
CA ILE A 66 -6.10 20.37 -8.51
C ILE A 66 -7.30 19.90 -7.70
N LEU A 67 -8.39 20.67 -7.67
CA LEU A 67 -9.64 20.29 -7.00
C LEU A 67 -10.28 19.04 -7.61
N SER A 68 -10.24 18.87 -8.93
CA SER A 68 -10.71 17.63 -9.59
C SER A 68 -9.94 16.38 -9.15
N LEU A 69 -8.70 16.57 -8.66
CA LEU A 69 -7.81 15.54 -8.17
C LEU A 69 -7.76 15.48 -6.64
N GLU A 70 -8.70 16.11 -5.93
CA GLU A 70 -8.75 16.21 -4.47
C GLU A 70 -8.48 14.88 -3.75
N LYS A 71 -9.05 13.78 -4.26
CA LYS A 71 -8.86 12.42 -3.71
C LYS A 71 -7.41 11.94 -3.64
N TYR A 72 -6.50 12.58 -4.38
CA TYR A 72 -5.07 12.29 -4.44
C TYR A 72 -4.21 13.25 -3.60
N LEU A 73 -4.79 14.32 -3.04
CA LEU A 73 -4.06 15.23 -2.15
C LEU A 73 -3.59 14.48 -0.89
N THR A 74 -4.45 13.62 -0.35
CA THR A 74 -4.11 12.78 0.82
C THR A 74 -3.37 11.51 0.42
N LYS A 75 -2.33 11.13 1.17
CA LYS A 75 -1.66 9.83 1.01
C LYS A 75 -2.65 8.70 1.32
N LYS A 76 -2.64 7.65 0.50
CA LYS A 76 -3.43 6.44 0.73
C LYS A 76 -2.53 5.31 1.18
N SER A 77 -3.02 4.49 2.11
CA SER A 77 -2.40 3.23 2.49
C SER A 77 -2.89 2.13 1.57
N ILE A 78 -1.99 1.52 0.80
CA ILE A 78 -2.34 0.41 -0.08
C ILE A 78 -2.17 -0.90 0.69
N TRP A 79 -3.22 -1.72 0.67
CA TRP A 79 -3.25 -3.02 1.35
C TRP A 79 -3.58 -4.13 0.36
N VAL A 80 -2.87 -5.25 0.51
CA VAL A 80 -3.14 -6.50 -0.19
C VAL A 80 -3.50 -7.55 0.86
N PHE A 81 -4.70 -8.10 0.76
CA PHE A 81 -5.19 -9.13 1.67
C PHE A 81 -5.27 -10.47 0.95
N GLY A 82 -4.86 -11.53 1.63
CA GLY A 82 -5.05 -12.89 1.14
C GLY A 82 -4.77 -13.95 2.19
N GLY A 83 -5.23 -15.17 1.92
CA GLY A 83 -4.96 -16.32 2.78
C GLY A 83 -3.62 -16.99 2.46
N ASP A 84 -3.27 -18.03 3.21
CA ASP A 84 -2.03 -18.76 3.01
C ASP A 84 -1.93 -19.46 1.65
N GLY A 85 -3.02 -20.06 1.15
CA GLY A 85 -3.01 -20.69 -0.18
C GLY A 85 -2.62 -19.71 -1.31
N TRP A 86 -2.96 -18.42 -1.18
CA TRP A 86 -2.49 -17.40 -2.13
C TRP A 86 -1.01 -17.08 -1.90
N ALA A 87 -0.64 -16.67 -0.69
CA ALA A 87 0.68 -16.13 -0.41
C ALA A 87 1.80 -17.17 -0.49
N TYR A 88 1.53 -18.41 -0.07
CA TYR A 88 2.54 -19.47 -0.01
C TYR A 88 2.63 -20.25 -1.32
N ASP A 89 1.51 -20.40 -2.05
CA ASP A 89 1.40 -21.23 -3.25
C ASP A 89 1.21 -20.42 -4.53
N ILE A 90 -0.03 -20.24 -5.00
CA ILE A 90 -0.32 -19.79 -6.37
C ILE A 90 0.09 -18.34 -6.63
N GLY A 91 -0.01 -17.48 -5.60
CA GLY A 91 0.34 -16.07 -5.67
C GLY A 91 1.77 -15.77 -5.27
N PHE A 92 2.55 -16.76 -4.82
CA PHE A 92 3.87 -16.53 -4.24
C PHE A 92 4.82 -15.82 -5.20
N GLY A 93 4.90 -16.25 -6.46
CA GLY A 93 5.81 -15.62 -7.43
C GLY A 93 5.48 -14.14 -7.71
N GLY A 94 4.19 -13.79 -7.70
CA GLY A 94 3.76 -12.39 -7.82
C GLY A 94 4.03 -11.59 -6.54
N LEU A 95 3.78 -12.19 -5.37
CA LEU A 95 4.07 -11.58 -4.08
C LEU A 95 5.56 -11.28 -3.92
N ASP A 96 6.41 -12.26 -4.20
CA ASP A 96 7.88 -12.15 -4.20
C ASP A 96 8.35 -10.99 -5.07
N HIS A 97 7.87 -10.94 -6.32
CA HIS A 97 8.21 -9.88 -7.25
C HIS A 97 7.77 -8.49 -6.76
N VAL A 98 6.56 -8.37 -6.23
CA VAL A 98 6.02 -7.09 -5.73
C VAL A 98 6.78 -6.62 -4.49
N LEU A 99 7.12 -7.51 -3.56
CA LEU A 99 7.93 -7.16 -2.39
C LEU A 99 9.34 -6.72 -2.81
N ALA A 100 9.93 -7.37 -3.82
CA ALA A 100 11.24 -7.01 -4.37
C ALA A 100 11.27 -5.63 -5.07
N MET A 101 10.11 -5.09 -5.49
CA MET A 101 10.04 -3.76 -6.10
C MET A 101 10.23 -2.60 -5.10
N GLY A 102 10.21 -2.87 -3.79
CA GLY A 102 10.41 -1.86 -2.74
C GLY A 102 9.34 -0.75 -2.74
N GLN A 103 8.14 -1.04 -3.26
CA GLN A 103 7.04 -0.07 -3.27
C GLN A 103 6.38 0.02 -1.89
N ASP A 104 5.87 1.20 -1.53
CA ASP A 104 5.11 1.44 -0.30
C ASP A 104 3.73 0.77 -0.37
N ILE A 105 3.68 -0.50 0.02
CA ILE A 105 2.47 -1.31 0.14
C ILE A 105 2.51 -2.13 1.42
N ASN A 106 1.33 -2.50 1.92
CA ASN A 106 1.19 -3.39 3.06
C ASN A 106 0.55 -4.70 2.59
N VAL A 107 1.13 -5.83 2.97
CA VAL A 107 0.57 -7.15 2.66
C VAL A 107 0.17 -7.83 3.97
N LEU A 108 -1.10 -8.20 4.10
CA LEU A 108 -1.60 -8.99 5.21
C LEU A 108 -1.95 -10.39 4.73
N VAL A 109 -1.18 -11.37 5.21
CA VAL A 109 -1.45 -12.79 4.99
C VAL A 109 -2.18 -13.35 6.20
N LEU A 110 -3.42 -13.79 5.98
CA LEU A 110 -4.22 -14.49 6.97
C LEU A 110 -3.91 -15.99 6.87
N ASP A 111 -2.94 -16.44 7.65
CA ASP A 111 -2.44 -17.82 7.59
C ASP A 111 -3.32 -18.77 8.39
N THR A 112 -4.20 -19.50 7.70
CA THR A 112 -5.06 -20.53 8.29
C THR A 112 -4.46 -21.93 8.20
N GLU A 113 -3.26 -22.04 7.64
CA GLU A 113 -2.52 -23.29 7.45
C GLU A 113 -3.15 -24.31 6.49
N VAL A 114 -4.25 -23.95 5.84
CA VAL A 114 -4.98 -24.75 4.87
C VAL A 114 -5.73 -23.85 3.89
N TYR A 115 -6.14 -24.40 2.75
CA TYR A 115 -7.13 -23.77 1.88
C TYR A 115 -8.52 -23.86 2.50
N SER A 116 -8.79 -22.98 3.45
CA SER A 116 -10.01 -22.99 4.25
C SER A 116 -11.28 -22.96 3.38
N ASN A 117 -11.33 -22.03 2.41
CA ASN A 117 -12.53 -21.81 1.59
C ASN A 117 -12.92 -23.02 0.72
N THR A 118 -11.96 -23.77 0.20
CA THR A 118 -12.21 -24.93 -0.69
C THR A 118 -12.34 -26.25 0.07
N GLY A 119 -12.48 -26.18 1.39
CA GLY A 119 -12.75 -27.33 2.25
C GLY A 119 -11.49 -28.01 2.79
N GLY A 120 -10.44 -27.24 3.10
CA GLY A 120 -9.32 -27.70 3.93
C GLY A 120 -8.27 -28.52 3.19
N GLN A 121 -7.88 -28.12 1.97
CA GLN A 121 -6.71 -28.69 1.30
C GLN A 121 -5.42 -28.25 1.99
N SER A 122 -4.42 -29.13 1.99
CA SER A 122 -3.09 -28.78 2.44
C SER A 122 -2.47 -27.70 1.54
N SER A 123 -1.79 -26.74 2.16
CA SER A 123 -0.98 -25.70 1.51
C SER A 123 0.49 -25.85 1.86
N LYS A 124 1.38 -25.08 1.21
CA LYS A 124 2.78 -25.00 1.68
C LYS A 124 2.91 -24.38 3.08
N SER A 125 1.88 -23.72 3.60
CA SER A 125 1.87 -23.21 4.98
C SER A 125 1.38 -24.25 6.00
N THR A 126 0.76 -25.36 5.59
CA THR A 126 0.37 -26.45 6.50
C THR A 126 1.61 -26.96 7.28
N PRO A 127 1.53 -27.15 8.61
CA PRO A 127 2.67 -27.62 9.41
C PRO A 127 2.90 -29.12 9.23
N THR A 128 4.06 -29.59 9.69
CA THR A 128 4.38 -31.02 9.70
C THR A 128 3.35 -31.79 10.52
N ALA A 129 2.99 -32.98 10.08
CA ALA A 129 2.03 -33.90 10.70
C ALA A 129 0.56 -33.44 10.72
N ALA A 130 0.24 -32.20 10.32
CA ALA A 130 -1.16 -31.78 10.21
C ALA A 130 -1.90 -32.56 9.12
N VAL A 131 -3.12 -32.97 9.46
CA VAL A 131 -4.02 -33.72 8.58
C VAL A 131 -4.92 -32.74 7.84
N ALA A 132 -4.88 -32.79 6.52
CA ALA A 132 -5.70 -31.97 5.63
C ALA A 132 -5.99 -32.77 4.34
N LYS A 133 -6.89 -32.29 3.47
CA LYS A 133 -7.05 -32.94 2.15
C LYS A 133 -5.73 -32.88 1.39
N PHE A 134 -5.36 -33.98 0.73
CA PHE A 134 -4.04 -34.23 0.12
C PHE A 134 -2.87 -34.40 1.11
N ALA A 135 -3.14 -34.39 2.41
CA ALA A 135 -2.20 -34.72 3.49
C ALA A 135 -2.88 -35.65 4.52
N ALA A 136 -3.60 -36.67 4.05
CA ALA A 136 -4.41 -37.55 4.91
C ALA A 136 -3.59 -38.31 5.97
N ALA A 137 -2.34 -38.67 5.64
CA ALA A 137 -1.39 -39.30 6.55
C ALA A 137 -0.53 -38.28 7.33
N GLY A 138 -0.97 -37.03 7.39
CA GLY A 138 -0.18 -35.90 7.89
C GLY A 138 0.82 -35.39 6.86
N LYS A 139 1.03 -34.07 6.82
CA LYS A 139 2.02 -33.46 5.92
C LYS A 139 3.44 -33.84 6.33
N ARG A 140 4.22 -34.38 5.38
CA ARG A 140 5.61 -34.85 5.62
C ARG A 140 6.66 -33.75 5.56
N ILE A 141 6.34 -32.63 4.91
CA ILE A 141 7.26 -31.52 4.66
C ILE A 141 6.93 -30.39 5.63
N ARG A 142 7.96 -29.77 6.21
CA ARG A 142 7.80 -28.60 7.08
C ARG A 142 7.04 -27.45 6.42
N LYS A 143 6.48 -26.57 7.24
CA LYS A 143 5.89 -25.30 6.80
C LYS A 143 6.95 -24.49 6.04
N LYS A 144 6.57 -23.93 4.89
CA LYS A 144 7.41 -22.95 4.18
C LYS A 144 7.50 -21.70 5.05
N ASP A 145 8.70 -21.16 5.23
CA ASP A 145 8.90 -19.96 6.05
C ASP A 145 8.86 -18.72 5.15
N LEU A 146 7.65 -18.21 4.90
CA LEU A 146 7.44 -17.05 4.02
C LEU A 146 8.09 -15.79 4.60
N GLY A 147 8.02 -15.60 5.92
CA GLY A 147 8.61 -14.46 6.61
C GLY A 147 10.12 -14.42 6.45
N MET A 148 10.80 -15.56 6.67
CA MET A 148 12.24 -15.65 6.50
C MET A 148 12.68 -15.45 5.05
N ILE A 149 11.91 -15.96 4.07
CA ILE A 149 12.19 -15.72 2.65
C ILE A 149 12.12 -14.22 2.34
N ALA A 150 11.04 -13.54 2.75
CA ALA A 150 10.90 -12.10 2.54
C ALA A 150 11.98 -11.27 3.27
N ALA A 151 12.41 -11.71 4.45
CA ALA A 151 13.46 -11.05 5.22
C ALA A 151 14.83 -11.06 4.49
N THR A 152 15.07 -12.02 3.58
CA THR A 152 16.34 -12.08 2.83
C THR A 152 16.59 -10.87 1.94
N TYR A 153 15.56 -10.10 1.56
CA TYR A 153 15.73 -8.87 0.80
C TYR A 153 16.39 -7.74 1.62
N GLY A 154 16.28 -7.76 2.94
CA GLY A 154 16.89 -6.77 3.85
C GLY A 154 16.17 -5.42 3.93
N TYR A 155 15.42 -5.01 2.90
CA TYR A 155 14.62 -3.78 2.88
C TYR A 155 13.10 -4.01 3.00
N VAL A 156 12.66 -5.27 3.05
CA VAL A 156 11.25 -5.63 3.25
C VAL A 156 10.99 -5.76 4.75
N TYR A 157 10.06 -4.97 5.28
CA TYR A 157 9.59 -5.12 6.65
C TYR A 157 8.76 -6.40 6.78
N VAL A 158 9.10 -7.25 7.75
CA VAL A 158 8.40 -8.52 8.01
C VAL A 158 8.05 -8.60 9.49
N ALA A 159 6.80 -8.94 9.77
CA ALA A 159 6.32 -9.22 11.11
C ALA A 159 5.37 -10.42 11.09
N GLN A 160 5.39 -11.21 12.16
CA GLN A 160 4.43 -12.27 12.42
C GLN A 160 3.69 -11.94 13.71
N VAL A 161 2.36 -12.03 13.68
CA VAL A 161 1.49 -11.62 14.78
C VAL A 161 0.46 -12.71 15.08
N ALA A 162 0.04 -12.77 16.34
CA ALA A 162 -1.06 -13.61 16.81
C ALA A 162 -1.84 -12.84 17.88
N MET A 163 -3.12 -12.54 17.62
CA MET A 163 -3.92 -11.65 18.47
C MET A 163 -4.24 -12.25 19.85
N GLY A 164 -4.31 -13.58 19.96
CA GLY A 164 -4.69 -14.30 21.18
C GLY A 164 -3.61 -15.24 21.71
N ALA A 165 -2.34 -14.97 21.40
CA ALA A 165 -1.21 -15.75 21.92
C ALA A 165 -1.03 -15.55 23.43
#